data_AF-A0A0U9H4C4-F1
#
_entry.id   AF-A0A0U9H4C4-F1
#
_cell.length_a   1.000
_cell.length_b   1.000
_cell.length_c   1.000
_cell.angle_alpha   90.00
_cell.angle_beta   90.00
_cell.angle_gamma   90.00
#
_symmetry.space_group_name_H-M   'P 1'
#
loop_
_entity.id
_entity.type
_entity.pdbx_description
1 polymer ?
#
loop_
_entity_poly.entity_id
_entity_poly.type
_entity_poly.pdbx_seq_one_letter_code
_entity_poly.pdbx_strand_id
1 'polypeptide(L)'
;MLAVFIPTTVYLKITQGIATSSVIILNLYSASGIDLNFLTDQFVLIIVGIGTGLLLNLYMPSLDKKLKNKQNRVESNFQTILYEVALYIRNKEIHWDGKEISETEQLLEEAFDLVERDKENHLLRNKHPYKDYFYMRQRQFELLKRMLPLVTKLPNKISISEKVAVFFESLSKAVHPGNTAILYLEELTKLQKEFDEEELPETREEFETRANLFRLLHEIEDYLLLKQKFKKSDIQHKKEAKSKAKA
;
A
#
# COMPACT_ATOMS: atom_id res chain seq x y z
N MET A 1 -10.13 36.44 -29.01
CA MET A 1 -8.91 35.73 -28.56
C MET A 1 -9.20 34.76 -27.42
N LEU A 2 -9.57 35.19 -26.20
CA LEU A 2 -9.79 34.28 -25.06
C LEU A 2 -10.93 33.26 -25.27
N ALA A 3 -12.03 33.67 -25.91
CA ALA A 3 -13.17 32.79 -26.21
C ALA A 3 -12.85 31.61 -27.15
N VAL A 4 -11.76 31.69 -27.92
CA VAL A 4 -11.27 30.60 -28.78
C VAL A 4 -10.09 29.87 -28.12
N PHE A 5 -9.23 30.62 -27.42
CA PHE A 5 -8.06 30.09 -26.74
C PHE A 5 -8.42 29.05 -25.66
N ILE A 6 -9.35 29.38 -24.75
CA ILE A 6 -9.76 28.50 -23.64
C ILE A 6 -10.31 27.15 -24.11
N PRO A 7 -11.33 27.09 -25.00
CA PRO A 7 -11.85 25.80 -25.48
C PRO A 7 -10.80 24.99 -26.26
N THR A 8 -9.90 25.65 -27.00
CA THR A 8 -8.81 24.98 -27.74
C THR A 8 -7.76 24.37 -26.80
N THR A 9 -7.36 25.08 -25.74
CA THR A 9 -6.38 24.55 -24.76
C THR A 9 -6.97 23.44 -23.90
N VAL A 10 -8.26 23.54 -23.56
CA VAL A 10 -8.99 22.46 -22.87
C VAL A 10 -9.10 21.21 -23.76
N TYR A 11 -9.41 21.39 -25.05
CA TYR A 11 -9.43 20.27 -26.02
C TYR A 11 -8.07 19.56 -26.14
N LEU A 12 -6.98 20.33 -26.11
CA LEU A 12 -5.61 19.80 -26.18
C LEU A 12 -5.06 19.27 -24.84
N LYS A 13 -5.85 19.32 -23.75
CA LYS A 13 -5.44 18.97 -22.38
C LYS A 13 -4.24 19.78 -21.84
N ILE A 14 -4.01 20.99 -22.35
CA ILE A 14 -2.94 21.90 -21.89
C ILE A 14 -3.54 22.94 -20.94
N THR A 15 -4.06 22.47 -19.80
CA THR A 15 -4.80 23.31 -18.85
C THR A 15 -3.89 24.12 -17.91
N GLN A 16 -2.68 23.64 -17.63
CA GLN A 16 -1.75 24.27 -16.68
C GLN A 16 -1.20 25.64 -17.13
N GLY A 17 -1.35 26.01 -18.41
CA GLY A 17 -0.93 27.30 -18.95
C GLY A 17 -2.05 28.32 -19.18
N ILE A 18 -3.31 27.96 -18.94
CA ILE A 18 -4.45 28.82 -19.29
C ILE A 18 -4.46 30.10 -18.44
N ALA A 19 -4.24 29.96 -17.13
CA ALA A 19 -4.28 31.09 -16.20
C ALA A 19 -3.17 32.12 -16.51
N THR A 20 -1.93 31.68 -16.66
CA THR A 20 -0.78 32.55 -16.99
C THR A 20 -0.92 33.17 -18.38
N SER A 21 -1.34 32.39 -19.38
CA SER A 21 -1.55 32.90 -20.75
C SER A 21 -2.69 33.92 -20.81
N SER A 22 -3.75 33.74 -20.02
CA SER A 22 -4.88 34.67 -19.99
C SER A 22 -4.49 36.03 -19.41
N VAL A 23 -3.66 36.05 -18.36
CA VAL A 23 -3.16 37.30 -17.78
C VAL A 23 -2.28 38.05 -18.78
N ILE A 24 -1.40 37.35 -19.51
CA ILE A 24 -0.56 37.95 -20.55
C ILE A 24 -1.41 38.53 -21.67
N ILE A 25 -2.41 37.79 -22.17
CA ILE A 25 -3.30 38.25 -23.24
C ILE A 25 -4.08 39.49 -22.79
N LEU A 26 -4.54 39.53 -21.53
CA LEU A 26 -5.27 40.68 -20.98
C LEU A 26 -4.37 41.91 -20.86
N ASN A 27 -3.15 41.75 -20.36
CA ASN A 27 -2.15 42.83 -20.26
C ASN A 27 -1.76 43.36 -21.64
N LEU A 28 -1.59 42.46 -22.63
CA LEU A 28 -1.29 42.84 -24.01
C LEU A 28 -2.45 43.61 -24.65
N TYR A 29 -3.70 43.23 -24.37
CA TYR A 29 -4.88 43.94 -24.87
C TYR A 29 -5.03 45.33 -24.24
N SER A 30 -4.61 45.48 -22.98
CA SER A 30 -4.71 46.74 -22.24
C SER A 30 -3.52 47.67 -22.48
N ALA A 31 -2.47 47.19 -23.16
CA ALA A 31 -1.26 47.95 -23.42
C ALA A 31 -1.45 48.87 -24.63
N SER A 32 -1.09 50.14 -24.46
CA SER A 32 -1.10 51.15 -25.54
C SER A 32 0.10 51.04 -26.49
N GLY A 33 1.09 50.19 -26.19
CA GLY A 33 2.32 49.98 -26.96
C GLY A 33 3.14 48.80 -26.44
N ILE A 34 4.01 48.24 -27.28
CA ILE A 34 4.90 47.10 -26.93
C ILE A 34 6.33 47.64 -26.85
N ASP A 35 6.74 48.06 -25.67
CA ASP A 35 8.11 48.53 -25.39
C ASP A 35 8.95 47.43 -24.71
N LEU A 36 10.27 47.59 -24.69
CA LEU A 36 11.19 46.66 -24.02
C LEU A 36 10.85 46.46 -22.53
N ASN A 37 10.39 47.51 -21.84
CA ASN A 37 9.97 47.43 -20.44
C ASN A 37 8.71 46.55 -20.26
N PHE A 38 7.77 46.63 -21.20
CA PHE A 38 6.57 45.80 -21.18
C PHE A 38 6.94 44.31 -21.31
N LEU A 39 7.90 43.98 -22.17
CA LEU A 39 8.39 42.61 -22.33
C LEU A 39 9.05 42.07 -21.06
N THR A 40 9.87 42.88 -20.37
CA THR A 40 10.48 42.48 -19.10
C THR A 40 9.43 42.25 -18.00
N ASP A 41 8.39 43.09 -17.94
CA ASP A 41 7.31 42.94 -16.95
C ASP A 41 6.53 41.64 -17.18
N GLN A 42 6.19 41.31 -18.43
CA GLN A 42 5.52 40.04 -18.73
C GLN A 42 6.41 38.83 -18.40
N PHE A 43 7.73 38.93 -18.63
CA PHE A 43 8.67 37.87 -18.30
C PHE A 43 8.75 37.62 -16.78
N VAL A 44 8.83 38.68 -15.98
CA VAL A 44 8.77 38.57 -14.51
C VAL A 44 7.44 37.99 -14.05
N LEU A 45 6.33 38.40 -14.67
CA LEU A 45 5.00 37.89 -14.33
C LEU A 45 4.84 36.40 -14.65
N ILE A 46 5.46 35.90 -15.72
CA ILE A 46 5.56 34.46 -16.01
C ILE A 46 6.36 33.74 -14.92
N ILE A 47 7.52 34.28 -14.54
CA ILE A 47 8.35 33.68 -13.48
C ILE A 47 7.61 33.63 -12.15
N VAL A 48 6.91 34.70 -11.78
CA VAL A 48 6.11 34.74 -10.55
C VAL A 48 4.93 33.78 -10.65
N GLY A 49 4.19 33.75 -11.75
CA GLY A 49 3.07 32.84 -11.95
C GLY A 49 3.48 31.36 -11.89
N ILE A 50 4.56 31.00 -12.57
CA ILE A 50 5.15 29.65 -12.52
C ILE A 50 5.71 29.38 -11.12
N GLY A 51 6.44 30.32 -10.53
CA GLY A 51 7.07 30.18 -9.21
C GLY A 51 6.06 29.99 -8.09
N THR A 52 5.01 30.80 -8.04
CA THR A 52 3.91 30.66 -7.08
C THR A 52 3.15 29.35 -7.31
N GLY A 53 2.88 28.98 -8.56
CA GLY A 53 2.28 27.68 -8.90
C GLY A 53 3.13 26.50 -8.42
N LEU A 54 4.43 26.54 -8.66
CA LEU A 54 5.38 25.53 -8.20
C LEU A 54 5.47 25.47 -6.68
N LEU A 55 5.50 26.61 -5.99
CA LEU A 55 5.53 26.67 -4.52
C LEU A 55 4.26 26.09 -3.90
N LEU A 56 3.07 26.43 -4.44
CA LEU A 56 1.81 25.85 -3.99
C LEU A 56 1.73 24.34 -4.30
N ASN A 57 2.25 23.92 -5.45
CA ASN A 57 2.29 22.50 -5.83
C ASN A 57 3.26 21.69 -4.96
N LEU A 58 4.41 22.25 -4.61
CA LEU A 58 5.37 21.64 -3.67
C LEU A 58 4.82 21.56 -2.25
N TYR A 59 3.95 22.50 -1.86
CA TYR A 59 3.42 22.55 -0.51
C TYR A 59 2.29 21.54 -0.27
N MET A 60 1.69 20.89 -1.29
CA MET A 60 0.45 20.11 -1.16
C MET A 60 0.57 18.90 -0.19
N PRO A 61 0.30 19.06 1.13
CA PRO A 61 0.56 18.03 2.14
C PRO A 61 -0.65 17.12 2.36
N SER A 62 -1.79 17.49 1.75
CA SER A 62 -3.09 16.88 2.00
C SER A 62 -3.25 15.53 1.32
N LEU A 63 -2.61 15.32 0.15
CA LEU A 63 -2.64 14.03 -0.55
C LEU A 63 -1.79 13.01 0.20
N ASP A 64 -0.56 13.37 0.58
CA ASP A 64 0.30 12.53 1.42
C ASP A 64 -0.37 12.14 2.74
N LYS A 65 -1.04 13.08 3.41
CA LYS A 65 -1.78 12.79 4.66
C LYS A 65 -2.95 11.82 4.42
N LYS A 66 -3.70 11.98 3.32
CA LYS A 66 -4.79 11.06 2.95
C LYS A 66 -4.26 9.66 2.67
N LEU A 67 -3.19 9.54 1.88
CA LEU A 67 -2.54 8.26 1.57
C LEU A 67 -1.98 7.59 2.82
N LYS A 68 -1.39 8.36 3.74
CA LYS A 68 -0.90 7.84 5.01
C LYS A 68 -2.03 7.31 5.90
N ASN A 69 -3.14 8.03 5.98
CA ASN A 69 -4.31 7.57 6.73
C ASN A 69 -4.88 6.27 6.14
N LYS A 70 -4.97 6.17 4.80
CA LYS A 70 -5.39 4.94 4.12
C LYS A 70 -4.43 3.79 4.40
N GLN A 71 -3.12 4.02 4.33
CA GLN A 71 -2.11 3.03 4.69
C GLN A 71 -2.33 2.49 6.10
N ASN A 72 -2.48 3.38 7.09
CA ASN A 72 -2.69 2.95 8.48
C ASN A 72 -3.99 2.14 8.64
N ARG A 73 -5.05 2.53 7.94
CA ARG A 73 -6.34 1.82 7.99
C ARG A 73 -6.26 0.44 7.36
N VAL A 74 -5.63 0.32 6.19
CA VAL A 74 -5.35 -0.97 5.54
C VAL A 74 -4.52 -1.87 6.47
N GLU A 75 -3.52 -1.33 7.16
CA GLU A 75 -2.74 -2.11 8.11
C GLU A 75 -3.57 -2.61 9.28
N SER A 76 -4.39 -1.74 9.88
CA SER A 76 -5.32 -2.14 10.95
C SER A 76 -6.25 -3.26 10.50
N ASN A 77 -6.81 -3.17 9.29
CA ASN A 77 -7.70 -4.21 8.79
C ASN A 77 -6.97 -5.53 8.57
N PHE A 78 -5.74 -5.50 8.04
CA PHE A 78 -4.91 -6.71 7.90
C PHE A 78 -4.57 -7.34 9.26
N GLN A 79 -4.30 -6.53 10.28
CA GLN A 79 -4.08 -7.00 11.66
C GLN A 79 -5.32 -7.75 12.15
N THR A 80 -6.50 -7.14 12.01
CA THR A 80 -7.77 -7.77 12.39
C THR A 80 -8.02 -9.06 11.62
N ILE A 81 -7.92 -9.06 10.28
CA ILE A 81 -8.15 -10.25 9.45
C ILE A 81 -7.25 -11.42 9.87
N LEU A 82 -5.95 -11.18 10.05
CA LEU A 82 -5.01 -12.23 10.48
C LEU A 82 -5.29 -12.73 11.90
N TYR A 83 -5.71 -11.83 12.79
CA TYR A 83 -6.10 -12.20 14.16
C TYR A 83 -7.38 -13.04 14.17
N GLU A 84 -8.39 -12.66 13.39
CA GLU A 84 -9.63 -13.44 13.24
C GLU A 84 -9.35 -14.82 12.63
N VAL A 85 -8.44 -14.91 11.65
CA VAL A 85 -7.95 -16.20 11.14
C VAL A 85 -7.34 -17.04 12.27
N ALA A 86 -6.50 -16.47 13.13
CA ALA A 86 -5.93 -17.18 14.28
C ALA A 86 -7.01 -17.69 15.24
N LEU A 87 -8.01 -16.86 15.57
CA LEU A 87 -9.12 -17.24 16.44
C LEU A 87 -9.98 -18.35 15.83
N TYR A 88 -10.23 -18.28 14.52
CA TYR A 88 -11.01 -19.29 13.82
C TYR A 88 -10.29 -20.64 13.80
N ILE A 89 -8.97 -20.65 13.59
CA ILE A 89 -8.16 -21.88 13.67
C ILE A 89 -8.20 -22.47 15.09
N ARG A 90 -8.17 -21.63 16.13
CA ARG A 90 -8.12 -22.06 17.54
C ARG A 90 -9.46 -22.61 18.05
N ASN A 91 -10.54 -21.86 17.86
CA ASN A 91 -11.82 -22.08 18.52
C ASN A 91 -13.03 -22.10 17.56
N LYS A 92 -12.82 -21.93 16.25
CA LYS A 92 -13.90 -21.69 15.27
C LYS A 92 -14.88 -20.61 15.73
N GLU A 93 -14.36 -19.54 16.32
CA GLU A 93 -15.22 -18.47 16.82
C GLU A 93 -15.89 -17.76 15.62
N ILE A 94 -17.23 -17.80 15.56
CA ILE A 94 -18.02 -17.42 14.36
C ILE A 94 -18.53 -15.97 14.44
N HIS A 95 -18.07 -15.16 15.40
CA HIS A 95 -18.62 -13.81 15.61
C HIS A 95 -18.07 -12.74 14.66
N TRP A 96 -17.19 -13.12 13.72
CA TRP A 96 -16.62 -12.18 12.76
C TRP A 96 -17.55 -11.95 11.56
N ASP A 97 -17.89 -10.69 11.30
CA ASP A 97 -18.80 -10.26 10.23
C ASP A 97 -18.10 -10.03 8.87
N GLY A 98 -16.77 -10.14 8.82
CA GLY A 98 -15.98 -9.96 7.60
C GLY A 98 -15.93 -8.52 7.09
N LYS A 99 -16.34 -7.52 7.90
CA LYS A 99 -16.43 -6.12 7.48
C LYS A 99 -15.09 -5.57 7.00
N GLU A 100 -13.99 -5.96 7.62
CA GLU A 100 -12.63 -5.52 7.30
C GLU A 100 -12.21 -5.94 5.89
N ILE A 101 -12.75 -7.04 5.35
CA ILE A 101 -12.46 -7.48 3.98
C ILE A 101 -13.02 -6.45 2.99
N SER A 102 -14.31 -6.13 3.13
CA SER A 102 -14.99 -5.18 2.25
C SER A 102 -14.42 -3.77 2.39
N GLU A 103 -14.13 -3.34 3.62
CA GLU A 103 -13.50 -2.04 3.88
C GLU A 103 -12.10 -1.97 3.27
N THR A 104 -11.31 -3.04 3.34
CA THR A 104 -9.96 -3.10 2.74
C THR A 104 -10.01 -2.99 1.23
N GLU A 105 -10.95 -3.67 0.58
CA GLU A 105 -11.11 -3.61 -0.88
C GLU A 105 -11.40 -2.18 -1.35
N GLN A 106 -12.36 -1.50 -0.69
CA GLN A 106 -12.68 -0.10 -0.97
C GLN A 106 -11.49 0.84 -0.69
N LEU A 107 -10.79 0.65 0.43
CA LEU A 107 -9.64 1.48 0.78
C LEU A 107 -8.49 1.36 -0.21
N LEU A 108 -8.26 0.16 -0.74
CA LEU A 108 -7.23 -0.11 -1.74
C LEU A 108 -7.60 0.53 -3.08
N GLU A 109 -8.85 0.38 -3.53
CA GLU A 109 -9.36 1.04 -4.75
C GLU A 109 -9.22 2.56 -4.65
N GLU A 110 -9.73 3.17 -3.58
CA GLU A 110 -9.60 4.60 -3.35
C GLU A 110 -8.14 5.06 -3.23
N ALA A 111 -7.25 4.21 -2.70
CA ALA A 111 -5.83 4.53 -2.64
C ALA A 111 -5.18 4.53 -4.03
N PHE A 112 -5.54 3.60 -4.93
CA PHE A 112 -5.04 3.59 -6.30
C PHE A 112 -5.48 4.83 -7.07
N ASP A 113 -6.75 5.21 -6.96
CA ASP A 113 -7.28 6.43 -7.57
C ASP A 113 -6.53 7.69 -7.09
N LEU A 114 -6.25 7.77 -5.79
CA LEU A 114 -5.48 8.89 -5.23
C LEU A 114 -4.04 8.89 -5.72
N VAL A 115 -3.39 7.73 -5.79
CA VAL A 115 -2.03 7.59 -6.32
C VAL A 115 -1.97 7.97 -7.80
N GLU A 116 -2.99 7.63 -8.59
CA GLU A 116 -3.06 7.99 -10.00
C GLU A 116 -3.24 9.51 -10.18
N ARG A 117 -4.13 10.14 -9.43
CA ARG A 117 -4.29 11.61 -9.40
C ARG A 117 -3.04 12.33 -8.93
N ASP A 118 -2.30 11.76 -7.99
CA ASP A 118 -1.06 12.36 -7.48
C ASP A 118 0.07 12.38 -8.52
N LYS A 119 0.13 11.36 -9.40
CA LYS A 119 1.11 11.30 -10.49
C LYS A 119 0.97 12.45 -11.48
N GLU A 120 -0.24 12.95 -11.72
CA GLU A 120 -0.47 14.10 -12.60
C GLU A 120 0.02 15.42 -11.98
N ASN A 121 0.08 15.50 -10.64
CA ASN A 121 0.45 16.70 -9.90
C ASN A 121 1.96 16.76 -9.58
N HIS A 122 2.66 15.63 -9.52
CA HIS A 122 4.09 15.57 -9.19
C HIS A 122 4.98 15.26 -10.41
N LEU A 123 5.10 16.23 -11.33
CA LEU A 123 5.93 16.16 -12.55
C LEU A 123 7.44 15.91 -12.27
N LEU A 124 7.94 16.19 -11.06
CA LEU A 124 9.37 16.13 -10.70
C LEU A 124 9.80 14.88 -9.92
N ARG A 125 8.87 14.00 -9.51
CA ARG A 125 9.19 12.84 -8.64
C ARG A 125 9.07 11.51 -9.41
N ASN A 126 10.22 10.95 -9.80
CA ASN A 126 10.28 9.70 -10.58
C ASN A 126 9.62 8.46 -9.92
N LYS A 127 9.39 8.44 -8.60
CA LYS A 127 8.74 7.32 -7.89
C LYS A 127 7.88 7.81 -6.73
N HIS A 128 6.58 7.47 -6.77
CA HIS A 128 5.64 7.75 -5.69
C HIS A 128 5.75 6.67 -4.59
N PRO A 129 6.10 7.00 -3.35
CA PRO A 129 6.44 6.03 -2.30
C PRO A 129 5.27 5.12 -1.90
N TYR A 130 4.03 5.57 -2.08
CA TYR A 130 2.85 4.77 -1.75
C TYR A 130 2.40 3.84 -2.87
N LYS A 131 2.83 4.08 -4.13
CA LYS A 131 2.38 3.26 -5.27
C LYS A 131 2.81 1.81 -5.10
N ASP A 132 4.11 1.61 -4.87
CA ASP A 132 4.68 0.26 -4.70
C ASP A 132 4.14 -0.42 -3.44
N TYR A 133 3.86 0.36 -2.40
CA TYR A 133 3.23 -0.12 -1.16
C TYR A 133 1.81 -0.64 -1.38
N PHE A 134 0.93 0.16 -1.99
CA PHE A 134 -0.47 -0.26 -2.22
C PHE A 134 -0.57 -1.39 -3.24
N TYR A 135 0.31 -1.43 -4.25
CA TYR A 135 0.41 -2.56 -5.18
C TYR A 135 0.79 -3.87 -4.46
N MET A 136 1.78 -3.80 -3.56
CA MET A 136 2.14 -4.94 -2.72
C MET A 136 0.97 -5.36 -1.81
N ARG A 137 0.30 -4.41 -1.14
CA ARG A 137 -0.84 -4.70 -0.25
C ARG A 137 -2.02 -5.31 -1.01
N GLN A 138 -2.33 -4.86 -2.22
CA GLN A 138 -3.35 -5.49 -3.06
C GLN A 138 -3.06 -6.97 -3.29
N ARG A 139 -1.83 -7.30 -3.67
CA ARG A 139 -1.43 -8.69 -3.91
C ARG A 139 -1.47 -9.52 -2.62
N GLN A 140 -1.09 -8.94 -1.48
CA GLN A 140 -1.24 -9.60 -0.19
C GLN A 140 -2.71 -9.82 0.20
N PHE A 141 -3.59 -8.87 -0.11
CA PHE A 141 -5.02 -8.98 0.16
C PHE A 141 -5.66 -10.14 -0.63
N GLU A 142 -5.25 -10.33 -1.89
CA GLU A 142 -5.69 -11.50 -2.67
C GLU A 142 -5.26 -12.83 -2.04
N LEU A 143 -4.05 -12.91 -1.46
CA LEU A 143 -3.60 -14.09 -0.72
C LEU A 143 -4.43 -14.30 0.55
N LEU A 144 -4.71 -13.24 1.31
CA LEU A 144 -5.59 -13.33 2.49
C LEU A 144 -6.97 -13.85 2.12
N LYS A 145 -7.59 -13.35 1.04
CA LYS A 145 -8.89 -13.84 0.55
C LYS A 145 -8.87 -15.34 0.21
N ARG A 146 -7.75 -15.86 -0.32
CA ARG A 146 -7.58 -17.30 -0.61
C ARG A 146 -7.44 -18.16 0.64
N MET A 147 -6.93 -17.61 1.74
CA MET A 147 -6.80 -18.32 3.02
C MET A 147 -8.15 -18.55 3.69
N LEU A 148 -9.08 -17.59 3.62
CA LEU A 148 -10.38 -17.64 4.29
C LEU A 148 -11.15 -18.96 4.06
N PRO A 149 -11.37 -19.44 2.82
CA PRO A 149 -12.07 -20.70 2.60
C PRO A 149 -11.30 -21.93 3.11
N LEU A 150 -9.96 -21.87 3.22
CA LEU A 150 -9.16 -22.96 3.77
C LEU A 150 -9.41 -23.10 5.27
N VAL A 151 -9.49 -21.97 5.97
CA VAL A 151 -9.71 -21.89 7.42
C VAL A 151 -11.11 -22.39 7.80
N THR A 152 -12.13 -22.07 6.99
CA THR A 152 -13.52 -22.55 7.23
C THR A 152 -13.69 -24.07 7.11
N LYS A 153 -12.77 -24.76 6.42
CA LYS A 153 -12.83 -26.21 6.16
C LYS A 153 -12.08 -27.04 7.19
N LEU A 154 -11.41 -26.40 8.16
CA LEU A 154 -10.68 -27.11 9.20
C LEU A 154 -11.68 -27.82 10.14
N PRO A 155 -11.54 -29.13 10.43
CA PRO A 155 -12.33 -29.79 11.46
C PRO A 155 -11.88 -29.37 12.88
N ASN A 156 -12.48 -29.96 13.91
CA ASN A 156 -12.26 -29.52 15.29
C ASN A 156 -10.90 -29.99 15.84
N LYS A 157 -10.17 -29.04 16.45
CA LYS A 157 -8.98 -29.18 17.32
C LYS A 157 -8.09 -30.41 17.09
N ILE A 158 -7.03 -30.21 16.31
CA ILE A 158 -5.79 -30.99 16.37
C ILE A 158 -4.76 -30.16 17.14
N SER A 159 -3.86 -30.77 17.92
CA SER A 159 -2.78 -30.07 18.65
C SER A 159 -2.02 -29.08 17.76
N ILE A 160 -1.82 -29.44 16.49
CA ILE A 160 -1.08 -28.61 15.55
C ILE A 160 -1.84 -27.36 15.08
N SER A 161 -3.17 -27.35 15.17
CA SER A 161 -3.97 -26.15 14.89
C SER A 161 -3.63 -25.01 15.86
N GLU A 162 -3.27 -25.32 17.11
CA GLU A 162 -2.87 -24.31 18.09
C GLU A 162 -1.56 -23.62 17.68
N LYS A 163 -0.56 -24.39 17.23
CA LYS A 163 0.72 -23.82 16.79
C LYS A 163 0.55 -22.87 15.59
N VAL A 164 -0.30 -23.27 14.63
CA VAL A 164 -0.64 -22.43 13.48
C VAL A 164 -1.39 -21.17 13.94
N ALA A 165 -2.36 -21.30 14.86
CA ALA A 165 -3.07 -20.15 15.42
C ALA A 165 -2.13 -19.16 16.12
N VAL A 166 -1.19 -19.64 16.94
CA VAL A 166 -0.17 -18.81 17.61
C VAL A 166 0.69 -18.07 16.58
N PHE A 167 1.09 -18.74 15.49
CA PHE A 167 1.83 -18.10 14.41
C PHE A 167 1.03 -16.95 13.75
N PHE A 168 -0.23 -17.19 13.38
CA PHE A 168 -1.10 -16.15 12.79
C PHE A 168 -1.36 -15.00 13.76
N GLU A 169 -1.53 -15.28 15.06
CA GLU A 169 -1.68 -14.27 16.11
C GLU A 169 -0.41 -13.42 16.30
N SER A 170 0.77 -14.04 16.22
CA SER A 170 2.04 -13.32 16.25
C SER A 170 2.22 -12.46 15.00
N LEU A 171 1.88 -13.00 13.82
CA LEU A 171 2.00 -12.30 12.55
C LEU A 171 1.04 -11.11 12.45
N SER A 172 -0.18 -11.23 12.99
CA SER A 172 -1.14 -10.12 13.02
C SER A 172 -0.55 -8.91 13.74
N LYS A 173 0.14 -9.09 14.87
CA LYS A 173 0.80 -8.01 15.63
C LYS A 173 1.99 -7.38 14.89
N ALA A 174 2.51 -8.03 13.84
CA ALA A 174 3.65 -7.56 13.04
C ALA A 174 3.26 -7.04 11.64
N VAL A 175 1.99 -6.76 11.40
CA VAL A 175 1.59 -6.02 10.19
C VAL A 175 1.93 -4.54 10.38
N HIS A 176 3.03 -4.13 9.76
CA HIS A 176 3.45 -2.74 9.68
C HIS A 176 4.24 -2.51 8.37
N PRO A 177 4.56 -1.25 7.98
CA PRO A 177 5.21 -0.98 6.72
C PRO A 177 6.67 -1.47 6.68
N GLY A 178 7.28 -1.69 7.83
CA GLY A 178 8.66 -2.18 7.95
C GLY A 178 8.77 -3.66 7.59
N ASN A 179 9.97 -4.11 7.21
CA ASN A 179 10.21 -5.50 6.80
C ASN A 179 10.70 -6.37 7.96
N THR A 180 9.75 -7.08 8.56
CA THR A 180 9.93 -8.18 9.53
C THR A 180 9.76 -9.56 8.88
N ALA A 181 9.61 -9.65 7.56
CA ALA A 181 9.24 -10.89 6.87
C ALA A 181 10.26 -12.01 7.09
N ILE A 182 11.55 -11.70 7.19
CA ILE A 182 12.59 -12.71 7.44
C ILE A 182 12.34 -13.47 8.74
N LEU A 183 11.98 -12.76 9.82
CA LEU A 183 11.72 -13.40 11.12
C LEU A 183 10.56 -14.40 11.02
N TYR A 184 9.45 -13.98 10.39
CA TYR A 184 8.26 -14.82 10.24
C TYR A 184 8.45 -15.94 9.22
N LEU A 185 9.29 -15.76 8.20
CA LEU A 185 9.67 -16.84 7.28
C LEU A 185 10.50 -17.91 8.00
N GLU A 186 11.43 -17.52 8.87
CA GLU A 186 12.19 -18.45 9.69
C GLU A 186 11.29 -19.21 10.67
N GLU A 187 10.34 -18.52 11.32
CA GLU A 187 9.35 -19.13 12.21
C GLU A 187 8.42 -20.09 11.45
N LEU A 188 7.96 -19.70 10.26
CA LEU A 188 7.16 -20.53 9.37
C LEU A 188 7.91 -21.79 8.91
N THR A 189 9.20 -21.66 8.59
CA THR A 189 10.05 -22.80 8.20
C THR A 189 10.18 -23.81 9.34
N LYS A 190 10.30 -23.32 10.59
CA LYS A 190 10.33 -24.21 11.77
C LYS A 190 9.00 -24.92 11.94
N LEU A 191 7.89 -24.19 11.82
CA LEU A 191 6.55 -24.75 11.90
C LEU A 191 6.32 -25.83 10.83
N GLN A 192 6.75 -25.60 9.58
CA GLN A 192 6.67 -26.59 8.50
C GLN A 192 7.51 -27.85 8.81
N LYS A 193 8.72 -27.71 9.35
CA LYS A 193 9.53 -28.86 9.76
C LYS A 193 8.90 -29.68 10.89
N GLU A 194 8.30 -29.00 11.87
CA GLU A 194 7.56 -29.67 12.93
C GLU A 194 6.36 -30.45 12.37
N PHE A 195 5.69 -29.93 11.33
CA PHE A 195 4.64 -30.65 10.59
C PHE A 195 5.18 -31.90 9.88
N ASP A 196 6.36 -31.83 9.28
CA ASP A 196 6.98 -32.94 8.54
C ASP A 196 7.47 -34.07 9.48
N GLU A 197 7.74 -33.76 10.74
CA GLU A 197 8.18 -34.72 11.77
C GLU A 197 7.01 -35.44 12.48
N GLU A 198 5.76 -35.02 12.27
CA GLU A 198 4.59 -35.69 12.86
C GLU A 198 4.32 -37.08 12.24
N GLU A 199 3.77 -37.99 13.04
CA GLU A 199 3.31 -39.30 12.57
C GLU A 199 2.32 -39.16 11.42
N LEU A 200 2.32 -40.09 10.46
CA LEU A 200 1.42 -40.03 9.30
C LEU A 200 -0.05 -40.00 9.76
N PRO A 201 -0.94 -39.28 9.05
CA PRO A 201 -2.34 -39.21 9.43
C PRO A 201 -2.98 -40.60 9.37
N GLU A 202 -3.63 -41.01 10.47
CA GLU A 202 -4.27 -42.32 10.58
C GLU A 202 -5.66 -42.32 9.93
N THR A 203 -6.26 -41.14 9.80
CA THR A 203 -7.62 -40.97 9.26
C THR A 203 -7.67 -40.00 8.08
N ARG A 204 -8.70 -40.16 7.24
CA ARG A 204 -8.96 -39.22 6.13
C ARG A 204 -9.22 -37.80 6.63
N GLU A 205 -9.93 -37.65 7.74
CA GLU A 205 -10.22 -36.34 8.34
C GLU A 205 -8.92 -35.64 8.77
N GLU A 206 -8.01 -36.39 9.40
CA GLU A 206 -6.70 -35.88 9.78
C GLU A 206 -5.86 -35.48 8.57
N PHE A 207 -5.86 -36.32 7.51
CA PHE A 207 -5.19 -35.99 6.25
C PHE A 207 -5.74 -34.69 5.62
N GLU A 208 -7.06 -34.55 5.53
CA GLU A 208 -7.70 -33.35 4.96
C GLU A 208 -7.38 -32.10 5.80
N THR A 209 -7.32 -32.24 7.12
CA THR A 209 -6.93 -31.15 8.02
C THR A 209 -5.51 -30.70 7.77
N ARG A 210 -4.57 -31.65 7.77
CA ARG A 210 -3.14 -31.37 7.55
C ARG A 210 -2.92 -30.78 6.16
N ALA A 211 -3.60 -31.28 5.12
CA ALA A 211 -3.51 -30.72 3.78
C ALA A 211 -4.03 -29.27 3.70
N ASN A 212 -5.14 -28.95 4.37
CA ASN A 212 -5.66 -27.59 4.43
C ASN A 212 -4.73 -26.65 5.23
N LEU A 213 -4.18 -27.10 6.35
CA LEU A 213 -3.20 -26.33 7.13
C LEU A 213 -1.92 -26.10 6.33
N PHE A 214 -1.39 -27.11 5.66
CA PHE A 214 -0.20 -26.99 4.82
C PHE A 214 -0.42 -25.99 3.67
N ARG A 215 -1.58 -26.05 3.02
CA ARG A 215 -1.95 -25.07 2.00
C ARG A 215 -2.07 -23.66 2.57
N LEU A 216 -2.64 -23.51 3.77
CA LEU A 216 -2.71 -22.22 4.47
C LEU A 216 -1.31 -21.67 4.78
N LEU A 217 -0.38 -22.53 5.22
CA LEU A 217 1.02 -22.17 5.47
C LEU A 217 1.74 -21.71 4.19
N HIS A 218 1.44 -22.30 3.04
CA HIS A 218 1.99 -21.83 1.76
C HIS A 218 1.42 -20.48 1.30
N GLU A 219 0.11 -20.25 1.46
CA GLU A 219 -0.46 -18.95 1.10
C GLU A 219 0.18 -17.83 1.96
N ILE A 220 0.44 -18.09 3.26
CA ILE A 220 1.06 -17.11 4.15
C ILE A 220 2.57 -16.97 3.90
N GLU A 221 3.23 -18.03 3.43
CA GLU A 221 4.60 -17.97 2.92
C GLU A 221 4.68 -16.99 1.73
N ASP A 222 3.81 -17.13 0.74
CA ASP A 222 3.74 -16.24 -0.42
C ASP A 222 3.47 -14.79 0.00
N TYR A 223 2.63 -14.59 1.01
CA TYR A 223 2.35 -13.27 1.59
C TYR A 223 3.62 -12.63 2.16
N LEU A 224 4.45 -13.40 2.87
CA LEU A 224 5.70 -12.95 3.48
C LEU A 224 6.80 -12.74 2.43
N LEU A 225 6.95 -13.65 1.46
CA LEU A 225 7.89 -13.55 0.35
C LEU A 225 7.60 -12.32 -0.50
N LEU A 226 6.33 -11.98 -0.70
CA LEU A 226 5.96 -10.74 -1.36
C LEU A 226 6.48 -9.54 -0.57
N LYS A 227 6.25 -9.47 0.75
CA LYS A 227 6.77 -8.39 1.60
C LYS A 227 8.30 -8.29 1.51
N GLN A 228 9.00 -9.43 1.48
CA GLN A 228 10.46 -9.49 1.34
C GLN A 228 10.96 -9.00 -0.02
N LYS A 229 10.29 -9.34 -1.12
CA LYS A 229 10.66 -8.87 -2.47
C LYS A 229 10.50 -7.35 -2.63
N PHE A 230 9.49 -6.77 -1.99
CA PHE A 230 9.17 -5.34 -2.10
C PHE A 230 10.00 -4.43 -1.18
N LYS A 231 10.58 -4.96 -0.10
CA LYS A 231 11.46 -4.18 0.80
C LYS A 231 12.71 -4.95 1.16
N LYS A 232 13.88 -4.29 1.12
CA LYS A 232 15.07 -4.80 1.81
C LYS A 232 14.77 -4.93 3.31
N SER A 233 15.27 -5.98 3.95
CA SER A 233 14.95 -6.29 5.34
C SER A 233 15.46 -5.23 6.32
N ASP A 234 14.57 -4.73 7.20
CA ASP A 234 14.95 -3.76 8.23
C ASP A 234 15.83 -4.41 9.32
N ILE A 235 15.80 -5.74 9.44
CA ILE A 235 16.58 -6.51 10.41
C ILE A 235 18.08 -6.47 10.09
N GLN A 236 18.44 -6.49 8.81
CA GLN A 236 19.84 -6.40 8.35
C GLN A 236 20.47 -5.05 8.75
N HIS A 237 19.77 -3.95 8.50
CA HIS A 237 20.21 -2.61 8.87
C HIS A 237 20.27 -2.39 10.39
N LYS A 238 19.36 -3.01 11.17
CA LYS A 238 19.38 -2.90 12.65
C LYS A 238 20.55 -3.68 13.28
N LYS A 239 20.96 -4.83 12.70
CA LYS A 239 22.15 -5.57 13.12
C LYS A 239 23.44 -4.82 12.78
N GLU A 240 23.54 -4.26 11.58
CA GLU A 240 24.69 -3.44 11.15
C GLU A 240 24.84 -2.16 11.98
N ALA A 241 23.74 -1.46 12.27
CA ALA A 241 23.75 -0.27 13.12
C ALA A 241 24.16 -0.59 14.57
N LYS A 242 23.69 -1.72 15.12
CA LYS A 242 24.11 -2.17 16.46
C LYS A 242 25.57 -2.64 16.51
N SER A 243 26.10 -3.17 15.42
CA SER A 243 27.52 -3.55 15.31
C SER A 243 28.42 -2.32 15.23
N LYS A 244 28.03 -1.28 14.47
CA LYS A 244 28.79 -0.02 14.38
C LYS A 244 28.72 0.85 15.63
N ALA A 245 27.68 0.70 16.46
CA ALA A 245 27.57 1.41 17.74
C ALA A 245 28.31 0.72 18.89
N LYS A 246 28.83 -0.49 18.67
CA LYS A 246 29.62 -1.28 19.63
C LYS A 246 31.11 -1.39 19.27
N ALA A 247 31.51 -0.81 18.14
CA ALA A 247 32.90 -0.65 17.71
C ALA A 247 33.31 0.82 17.91
#